data_AF-A0A950TQE1-F1
#
_entry.id   AF-A0A950TQE1-F1
#
_cell.length_a   1.000
_cell.length_b   1.000
_cell.length_c   1.000
_cell.angle_alpha   90.00
_cell.angle_beta   90.00
_cell.angle_gamma   90.00
#
_symmetry.space_group_name_H-M   'P 1'
#
loop_
_entity.id
_entity.type
_entity.pdbx_description
1 polymer ?
#
loop_
_entity_poly.entity_id
_entity_poly.type
_entity_poly.pdbx_seq_one_letter_code
_entity_poly.pdbx_strand_id
1 'polypeptide(L)'
;MRPSALALAASLLATPALAGPSVQLGDQINVSSVGVVGSPVTLSAPITADTIAGPIILETSVGTLVTWCMDLYHYIYLGSGQNLPYAIGGVTSTYAPGANALTALQSQELQGLATYGEQLYNSGTATNDQLAAVQIAIWSIEAPNLAYTGADSALAAADVAMAPTLTG
;
A
#
# COMPACT_ATOMS: atom_id res chain seq x y z
N MET A 1 54.20 4.47 38.27
CA MET A 1 53.50 5.16 37.17
C MET A 1 52.33 4.28 36.75
N ARG A 2 51.09 4.73 36.99
CA ARG A 2 49.84 4.02 36.60
C ARG A 2 49.21 4.83 35.47
N PRO A 3 48.83 4.24 34.33
CA PRO A 3 48.05 4.96 33.34
C PRO A 3 46.58 5.00 33.78
N SER A 4 46.05 6.22 33.91
CA SER A 4 44.62 6.47 34.07
C SER A 4 43.94 6.30 32.71
N ALA A 5 43.07 5.31 32.58
CA ALA A 5 42.19 5.17 31.43
C ALA A 5 40.94 6.04 31.64
N LEU A 6 40.78 7.04 30.77
CA LEU A 6 39.61 7.91 30.71
C LEU A 6 38.51 7.17 29.92
N ALA A 7 37.45 6.75 30.59
CA ALA A 7 36.30 6.11 29.93
C ALA A 7 35.39 7.20 29.32
N LEU A 8 35.29 7.21 28.00
CA LEU A 8 34.36 8.06 27.25
C LEU A 8 32.97 7.41 27.31
N ALA A 9 32.09 7.91 28.18
CA ALA A 9 30.70 7.48 28.21
C ALA A 9 29.93 8.17 27.08
N ALA A 10 29.69 7.44 25.99
CA ALA A 10 28.77 7.86 24.94
C ALA A 10 27.33 7.60 25.41
N SER A 11 26.63 8.65 25.81
CA SER A 11 25.21 8.61 26.14
C SER A 11 24.39 8.47 24.86
N LEU A 12 23.91 7.25 24.57
CA LEU A 12 22.85 7.02 23.59
C LEU A 12 21.56 7.70 24.10
N LEU A 13 21.21 8.84 23.53
CA LEU A 13 19.88 9.42 23.67
C LEU A 13 18.93 8.57 22.81
N ALA A 14 18.27 7.60 23.43
CA ALA A 14 17.13 6.94 22.82
C ALA A 14 16.00 7.96 22.70
N THR A 15 15.72 8.41 21.47
CA THR A 15 14.51 9.18 21.16
C THR A 15 13.30 8.29 21.45
N PRO A 16 12.30 8.75 22.21
CA PRO A 16 11.07 8.00 22.38
C PRO A 16 10.40 7.88 21.01
N ALA A 17 10.25 6.67 20.51
CA ALA A 17 9.35 6.39 19.41
C ALA A 17 7.94 6.79 19.87
N LEU A 18 7.31 7.75 19.20
CA LEU A 18 5.89 8.00 19.39
C LEU A 18 5.17 6.68 19.06
N ALA A 19 4.61 6.03 20.08
CA ALA A 19 3.70 4.93 19.89
C ALA A 19 2.46 5.51 19.20
N GLY A 20 2.36 5.31 17.88
CA GLY A 20 1.10 5.48 17.17
C GLY A 20 0.02 4.58 17.76
N PRO A 21 -1.26 4.82 17.48
CA PRO A 21 -2.34 3.96 17.95
C PRO A 21 -2.04 2.50 17.57
N SER A 22 -1.92 1.63 18.57
CA SER A 22 -1.68 0.21 18.35
C SER A 22 -2.99 -0.42 17.87
N VAL A 23 -3.08 -0.69 16.59
CA VAL A 23 -4.19 -1.42 16.01
C VAL A 23 -3.87 -2.92 15.94
N GLN A 24 -4.82 -3.77 16.32
CA GLN A 24 -4.67 -5.22 16.38
C GLN A 24 -5.51 -5.92 15.30
N LEU A 25 -5.12 -7.16 14.96
CA LEU A 25 -5.94 -8.01 14.09
C LEU A 25 -7.34 -8.20 14.72
N GLY A 26 -8.37 -7.99 13.92
CA GLY A 26 -9.77 -8.03 14.34
C GLY A 26 -10.33 -6.69 14.82
N ASP A 27 -9.50 -5.67 15.01
CA ASP A 27 -9.99 -4.33 15.35
C ASP A 27 -10.85 -3.78 14.21
N GLN A 28 -11.91 -3.07 14.59
CA GLN A 28 -12.76 -2.35 13.65
C GLN A 28 -12.25 -0.93 13.46
N ILE A 29 -12.10 -0.54 12.21
CA ILE A 29 -11.78 0.82 11.79
C ILE A 29 -12.99 1.35 11.04
N ASN A 30 -13.52 2.49 11.48
CA ASN A 30 -14.58 3.15 10.72
C ASN A 30 -13.97 4.11 9.72
N VAL A 31 -14.34 3.96 8.45
CA VAL A 31 -13.92 4.85 7.36
C VAL A 31 -15.01 5.89 7.12
N SER A 32 -14.62 7.16 7.27
CA SER A 32 -15.49 8.33 7.16
C SER A 32 -15.38 9.06 5.82
N SER A 33 -14.23 8.93 5.16
CA SER A 33 -13.98 9.47 3.82
C SER A 33 -12.99 8.60 3.06
N VAL A 34 -13.20 8.49 1.75
CA VAL A 34 -12.33 7.77 0.83
C VAL A 34 -11.93 8.69 -0.32
N GLY A 35 -10.64 8.94 -0.45
CA GLY A 35 -10.03 9.65 -1.57
C GLY A 35 -9.04 8.78 -2.33
N VAL A 36 -8.61 9.23 -3.51
CA VAL A 36 -7.56 8.58 -4.30
C VAL A 36 -6.65 9.65 -4.88
N VAL A 37 -5.34 9.40 -4.85
CA VAL A 37 -4.33 10.24 -5.51
C VAL A 37 -3.65 9.37 -6.55
N GLY A 38 -3.61 9.81 -7.82
CA GLY A 38 -3.06 8.97 -8.87
C GLY A 38 -3.40 9.45 -10.27
N SER A 39 -3.25 8.55 -11.23
CA SER A 39 -3.49 8.81 -12.65
C SER A 39 -4.66 7.98 -13.17
N PRO A 40 -5.48 8.52 -14.10
CA PRO A 40 -6.55 7.77 -14.72
C PRO A 40 -6.00 6.61 -15.56
N VAL A 41 -6.62 5.45 -15.44
CA VAL A 41 -6.27 4.25 -16.21
C VAL A 41 -7.53 3.57 -16.72
N THR A 42 -7.41 2.93 -17.88
CA THR A 42 -8.45 2.05 -18.42
C THR A 42 -7.95 0.62 -18.34
N LEU A 43 -8.69 -0.21 -17.62
CA LEU A 43 -8.49 -1.65 -17.53
C LEU A 43 -9.28 -2.33 -18.65
N SER A 44 -8.67 -3.34 -19.28
CA SER A 44 -9.24 -4.08 -20.42
C SER A 44 -9.26 -5.60 -20.21
N ALA A 45 -8.46 -6.12 -19.30
CA ALA A 45 -8.51 -7.49 -18.81
C ALA A 45 -7.90 -7.56 -17.39
N PRO A 46 -8.33 -8.51 -16.54
CA PRO A 46 -9.48 -9.41 -16.68
C PRO A 46 -10.84 -8.71 -16.56
N ILE A 47 -10.87 -7.46 -16.09
CA ILE A 47 -12.07 -6.62 -16.03
C ILE A 47 -11.95 -5.44 -17.00
N THR A 48 -13.11 -4.89 -17.40
CA THR A 48 -13.18 -3.65 -18.17
C THR A 48 -13.73 -2.54 -17.29
N ALA A 49 -12.90 -1.55 -16.99
CA ALA A 49 -13.27 -0.43 -16.12
C ALA A 49 -12.37 0.78 -16.38
N ASP A 50 -12.93 1.98 -16.27
CA ASP A 50 -12.16 3.22 -16.14
C ASP A 50 -12.03 3.55 -14.64
N THR A 51 -10.80 3.78 -14.18
CA THR A 51 -10.51 4.01 -12.76
C THR A 51 -9.33 4.96 -12.58
N ILE A 52 -8.97 5.25 -11.34
CA ILE A 52 -7.74 5.97 -10.97
C ILE A 52 -6.83 4.95 -10.30
N ALA A 53 -5.62 4.80 -10.83
CA ALA A 53 -4.57 3.99 -10.21
C ALA A 53 -3.72 4.87 -9.29
N GLY A 54 -3.61 4.48 -8.03
CA GLY A 54 -2.77 5.12 -7.02
C GLY A 54 -3.26 4.82 -5.60
N PRO A 55 -2.61 5.38 -4.56
CA PRO A 55 -3.00 5.14 -3.19
C PRO A 55 -4.40 5.67 -2.88
N ILE A 56 -5.11 4.91 -2.06
CA ILE A 56 -6.39 5.26 -1.47
C ILE A 56 -6.12 5.90 -0.11
N ILE A 57 -6.64 7.10 0.07
CA ILE A 57 -6.53 7.89 1.30
C ILE A 57 -7.82 7.70 2.10
N LEU A 58 -7.72 7.03 3.24
CA LEU A 58 -8.84 6.75 4.13
C LEU A 58 -8.78 7.68 5.33
N GLU A 59 -9.84 8.46 5.54
CA GLU A 59 -10.04 9.17 6.82
C GLU A 59 -10.78 8.25 7.78
N THR A 60 -10.11 7.87 8.86
CA THR A 60 -10.61 6.82 9.75
C THR A 60 -10.70 7.27 11.21
N SER A 61 -11.36 6.45 12.04
CA SER A 61 -11.40 6.64 13.50
C SER A 61 -10.02 6.59 14.19
N VAL A 62 -8.98 6.09 13.51
CA VAL A 62 -7.60 6.01 14.04
C VAL A 62 -6.63 6.97 13.34
N GLY A 63 -7.14 7.83 12.45
CA GLY A 63 -6.37 8.79 11.67
C GLY A 63 -6.45 8.54 10.17
N THR A 64 -5.60 9.24 9.42
CA THR A 64 -5.51 9.09 7.97
C THR A 64 -4.62 7.90 7.62
N LEU A 65 -5.11 6.99 6.79
CA LEU A 65 -4.37 5.83 6.31
C LEU A 65 -4.12 5.95 4.80
N VAL A 66 -2.87 5.73 4.40
CA VAL A 66 -2.48 5.53 2.99
C VAL A 66 -2.55 4.05 2.71
N THR A 67 -3.45 3.64 1.83
CA THR A 67 -3.76 2.23 1.57
C THR A 67 -3.71 1.95 0.07
N TRP A 68 -3.56 0.68 -0.29
CA TRP A 68 -3.46 0.24 -1.68
C TRP A 68 -4.48 -0.86 -1.95
N CYS A 69 -5.12 -0.80 -3.11
CA CYS A 69 -6.10 -1.81 -3.47
C CYS A 69 -5.39 -3.07 -3.98
N MET A 70 -5.59 -4.20 -3.30
CA MET A 70 -5.02 -5.49 -3.70
C MET A 70 -6.02 -6.42 -4.40
N ASP A 71 -7.27 -5.98 -4.57
CA ASP A 71 -8.34 -6.75 -5.19
C ASP A 71 -8.91 -5.97 -6.38
N LEU A 72 -8.53 -6.39 -7.59
CA LEU A 72 -8.95 -5.78 -8.84
C LEU A 72 -10.47 -5.89 -9.06
N TYR A 73 -11.14 -6.89 -8.48
CA TYR A 73 -12.56 -7.15 -8.68
C TYR A 73 -13.44 -6.40 -7.67
N HIS A 74 -12.84 -5.77 -6.66
CA HIS A 74 -13.57 -5.04 -5.63
C HIS A 74 -13.68 -3.54 -5.96
N TYR A 75 -14.92 -3.06 -6.00
CA TYR A 75 -15.19 -1.62 -6.16
C TYR A 75 -15.18 -0.91 -4.82
N ILE A 76 -14.38 0.15 -4.72
CA ILE A 76 -14.35 1.04 -3.57
C ILE A 76 -15.03 2.35 -3.95
N TYR A 77 -16.07 2.73 -3.22
CA TYR A 77 -16.78 3.98 -3.45
C TYR A 77 -16.03 5.17 -2.83
N LEU A 78 -15.80 6.20 -3.65
CA LEU A 78 -15.12 7.43 -3.23
C LEU A 78 -16.11 8.44 -2.63
N GLY A 79 -15.61 9.31 -1.75
CA GLY A 79 -16.35 10.42 -1.17
C GLY A 79 -16.37 10.44 0.36
N SER A 80 -16.95 11.52 0.90
CA SER A 80 -17.07 11.80 2.34
C SER A 80 -18.42 11.41 2.92
N GLY A 81 -18.51 11.30 4.26
CA GLY A 81 -19.75 11.00 4.97
C GLY A 81 -20.09 9.52 4.98
N GLN A 82 -19.08 8.68 4.78
CA GLN A 82 -19.22 7.23 4.80
C GLN A 82 -19.26 6.73 6.26
N ASN A 83 -19.84 5.55 6.45
CA ASN A 83 -19.78 4.82 7.72
C ASN A 83 -19.53 3.35 7.38
N LEU A 84 -18.35 3.09 6.82
CA LEU A 84 -17.96 1.76 6.38
C LEU A 84 -17.12 1.11 7.48
N PRO A 85 -17.63 0.05 8.14
CA PRO A 85 -16.84 -0.71 9.10
C PRO A 85 -15.85 -1.62 8.34
N TYR A 86 -14.56 -1.33 8.47
CA TYR A 86 -13.48 -2.21 8.03
C TYR A 86 -12.93 -2.96 9.24
N ALA A 87 -12.39 -4.16 9.01
CA ALA A 87 -11.69 -4.94 10.03
C ALA A 87 -10.24 -5.14 9.60
N ILE A 88 -9.32 -5.06 10.56
CA ILE A 88 -7.92 -5.35 10.30
C ILE A 88 -7.76 -6.86 10.20
N GLY A 89 -7.32 -7.32 9.03
CA GLY A 89 -7.10 -8.74 8.74
C GLY A 89 -5.70 -8.98 8.17
N GLY A 90 -5.30 -10.25 8.15
CA GLY A 90 -4.17 -10.66 7.32
C GLY A 90 -4.56 -10.57 5.85
N VAL A 91 -3.55 -10.39 4.98
CA VAL A 91 -3.71 -10.46 3.53
C VAL A 91 -4.13 -11.88 3.16
N THR A 92 -5.43 -12.08 2.99
CA THR A 92 -6.01 -13.31 2.45
C THR A 92 -6.69 -12.99 1.13
N SER A 93 -6.85 -13.98 0.27
CA SER A 93 -7.02 -13.76 -1.15
C SER A 93 -8.42 -14.08 -1.68
N THR A 94 -9.40 -14.04 -0.79
CA THR A 94 -10.76 -14.52 -1.06
C THR A 94 -11.79 -13.47 -0.67
N TYR A 95 -11.64 -12.24 -1.17
CA TYR A 95 -12.58 -11.16 -0.87
C TYR A 95 -13.68 -11.00 -1.95
N ALA A 96 -13.45 -11.43 -3.19
CA ALA A 96 -14.45 -11.38 -4.27
C ALA A 96 -14.59 -12.70 -5.06
N PRO A 97 -15.81 -13.06 -5.54
CA PRO A 97 -15.98 -14.16 -6.49
C PRO A 97 -15.17 -13.92 -7.77
N GLY A 98 -14.23 -14.82 -8.08
CA GLY A 98 -13.33 -14.70 -9.24
C GLY A 98 -11.92 -14.25 -8.89
N ALA A 99 -11.66 -13.82 -7.65
CA ALA A 99 -10.31 -13.57 -7.16
C ALA A 99 -9.54 -14.89 -7.00
N ASN A 100 -8.27 -14.91 -7.40
CA ASN A 100 -7.40 -16.06 -7.21
C ASN A 100 -6.81 -16.04 -5.81
N ALA A 101 -6.65 -17.23 -5.22
CA ALA A 101 -5.94 -17.33 -3.96
C ALA A 101 -4.46 -16.94 -4.14
N LEU A 102 -4.04 -15.80 -3.61
CA LEU A 102 -2.65 -15.35 -3.49
C LEU A 102 -1.81 -16.41 -2.77
N THR A 103 -0.66 -16.71 -3.36
CA THR A 103 0.40 -17.49 -2.71
C THR A 103 1.09 -16.67 -1.62
N ALA A 104 1.80 -17.34 -0.71
CA ALA A 104 2.57 -16.66 0.34
C ALA A 104 3.61 -15.68 -0.24
N LEU A 105 4.22 -16.03 -1.39
CA LEU A 105 5.15 -15.15 -2.09
C LEU A 105 4.44 -13.89 -2.62
N GLN A 106 3.30 -14.04 -3.30
CA GLN A 106 2.52 -12.90 -3.77
C GLN A 106 2.08 -12.00 -2.61
N SER A 107 1.64 -12.57 -1.48
CA SER A 107 1.29 -11.76 -0.30
C SER A 107 2.48 -10.93 0.22
N GLN A 108 3.71 -11.47 0.17
CA GLN A 108 4.92 -10.74 0.56
C GLN A 108 5.24 -9.64 -0.44
N GLU A 109 5.18 -9.93 -1.74
CA GLU A 109 5.43 -8.95 -2.80
C GLU A 109 4.43 -7.78 -2.75
N LEU A 110 3.15 -8.08 -2.53
CA LEU A 110 2.09 -7.07 -2.37
C LEU A 110 2.31 -6.19 -1.14
N GLN A 111 2.71 -6.80 -0.01
CA GLN A 111 3.05 -6.04 1.20
C GLN A 111 4.28 -5.15 0.99
N GLY A 112 5.30 -5.65 0.29
CA GLY A 112 6.50 -4.90 -0.08
C GLY A 112 6.17 -3.70 -0.97
N LEU A 113 5.36 -3.90 -2.00
CA LEU A 113 4.89 -2.84 -2.89
C LEU A 113 4.01 -1.81 -2.17
N ALA A 114 3.09 -2.23 -1.30
CA ALA A 114 2.28 -1.31 -0.51
C ALA A 114 3.14 -0.43 0.41
N THR A 115 4.15 -1.03 1.06
CA THR A 115 5.12 -0.31 1.90
C THR A 115 5.97 0.66 1.10
N TYR A 116 6.49 0.21 -0.06
CA TYR A 116 7.23 1.07 -0.99
C TYR A 116 6.39 2.25 -1.46
N GLY A 117 5.15 1.98 -1.88
CA GLY A 117 4.21 3.00 -2.32
C GLY A 117 3.87 4.01 -1.21
N GLU A 118 3.68 3.54 0.03
CA GLU A 118 3.47 4.43 1.18
C GLU A 118 4.69 5.33 1.42
N GLN A 119 5.91 4.78 1.38
CA GLN A 119 7.14 5.59 1.51
C GLN A 119 7.27 6.61 0.37
N LEU A 120 6.95 6.20 -0.85
CA LEU A 120 6.98 7.05 -2.03
C LEU A 120 5.98 8.20 -1.91
N TYR A 121 4.74 7.92 -1.50
CA TYR A 121 3.72 8.93 -1.22
C TYR A 121 4.16 9.90 -0.11
N ASN A 122 4.62 9.35 1.02
CA ASN A 122 5.04 10.12 2.19
C ASN A 122 6.32 10.95 1.96
N SER A 123 7.09 10.67 0.89
CA SER A 123 8.20 11.53 0.48
C SER A 123 7.75 12.94 0.09
N GLY A 124 6.48 13.11 -0.30
CA GLY A 124 5.92 14.39 -0.78
C GLY A 124 6.43 14.82 -2.16
N THR A 125 7.23 13.98 -2.83
CA THR A 125 7.86 14.29 -4.14
C THR A 125 7.41 13.38 -5.27
N ALA A 126 6.67 12.31 -4.95
CA ALA A 126 6.17 11.37 -5.94
C ALA A 126 5.17 12.04 -6.89
N THR A 127 5.30 11.72 -8.17
CA THR A 127 4.32 12.08 -9.19
C THR A 127 3.13 11.13 -9.15
N ASN A 128 1.98 11.57 -9.67
CA ASN A 128 0.80 10.72 -9.80
C ASN A 128 1.08 9.48 -10.66
N ASP A 129 1.93 9.58 -11.68
CA ASP A 129 2.27 8.45 -12.55
C ASP A 129 3.13 7.40 -11.82
N GLN A 130 4.05 7.83 -10.95
CA GLN A 130 4.81 6.90 -10.10
C GLN A 130 3.90 6.19 -9.09
N LEU A 131 2.94 6.90 -8.50
CA LEU A 131 1.96 6.29 -7.60
C LEU A 131 1.02 5.34 -8.35
N ALA A 132 0.61 5.71 -9.57
CA ALA A 132 -0.19 4.85 -10.44
C ALA A 132 0.57 3.57 -10.84
N ALA A 133 1.86 3.68 -11.14
CA ALA A 133 2.72 2.55 -11.48
C ALA A 133 2.76 1.50 -10.35
N VAL A 134 2.87 1.94 -9.10
CA VAL A 134 2.83 1.04 -7.93
C VAL A 134 1.47 0.32 -7.84
N GLN A 135 0.35 1.04 -8.02
CA GLN A 135 -0.98 0.40 -7.97
C GLN A 135 -1.18 -0.61 -9.11
N ILE A 136 -0.68 -0.30 -10.31
CA ILE A 136 -0.69 -1.24 -11.43
C ILE A 136 0.20 -2.46 -11.13
N ALA A 137 1.37 -2.26 -10.51
CA ALA A 137 2.24 -3.37 -10.14
C ALA A 137 1.56 -4.32 -9.15
N ILE A 138 0.88 -3.76 -8.14
CA ILE A 138 0.07 -4.52 -7.17
C ILE A 138 -1.00 -5.37 -7.90
N TRP A 139 -1.80 -4.76 -8.78
CA TRP A 139 -2.80 -5.50 -9.55
C TRP A 139 -2.19 -6.51 -10.54
N SER A 140 -0.98 -6.26 -11.04
CA SER A 140 -0.30 -7.20 -11.96
C SER A 140 0.16 -8.47 -11.24
N ILE A 141 0.51 -8.37 -9.96
CA ILE A 141 0.86 -9.54 -9.13
C ILE A 141 -0.39 -10.37 -8.80
N GLU A 142 -1.51 -9.70 -8.53
CA GLU A 142 -2.81 -10.35 -8.28
C GLU A 142 -3.36 -11.01 -9.56
N ALA A 143 -3.30 -10.30 -10.69
CA ALA A 143 -3.82 -10.71 -11.98
C ALA A 143 -2.73 -10.65 -13.07
N PRO A 144 -1.97 -11.74 -13.29
CA PRO A 144 -0.87 -11.76 -14.27
C PRO A 144 -1.28 -11.49 -15.73
N ASN A 145 -2.58 -11.55 -16.05
CA ASN A 145 -3.14 -11.21 -17.35
C ASN A 145 -3.72 -9.78 -17.41
N LEU A 146 -3.38 -8.91 -16.44
CA LEU A 146 -3.82 -7.53 -16.40
C LEU A 146 -3.43 -6.81 -17.70
N ALA A 147 -4.41 -6.19 -18.35
CA ALA A 147 -4.20 -5.35 -19.52
C ALA A 147 -4.79 -3.96 -19.25
N TYR A 148 -3.99 -2.92 -19.45
CA TYR A 148 -4.35 -1.54 -19.11
C TYR A 148 -3.75 -0.52 -20.08
N THR A 149 -4.29 0.70 -20.06
CA THR A 149 -3.73 1.89 -20.72
C THR A 149 -3.82 3.10 -19.78
N GLY A 150 -3.03 4.15 -20.05
CA GLY A 150 -3.06 5.41 -19.30
C GLY A 150 -1.94 5.57 -18.25
N ALA A 151 -1.53 4.49 -17.58
CA ALA A 151 -0.36 4.50 -16.70
C ALA A 151 0.94 4.28 -17.50
N ASP A 152 2.06 4.79 -16.97
CA ASP A 152 3.40 4.50 -17.50
C ASP A 152 3.73 3.02 -17.31
N SER A 153 3.61 2.26 -18.40
CA SER A 153 3.84 0.82 -18.39
C SER A 153 5.30 0.44 -18.09
N ALA A 154 6.26 1.34 -18.36
CA ALA A 154 7.67 1.08 -18.06
C ALA A 154 7.94 1.21 -16.56
N LEU A 155 7.37 2.22 -15.90
CA LEU A 155 7.42 2.34 -14.44
C LEU A 155 6.73 1.15 -13.77
N ALA A 156 5.52 0.81 -14.21
CA ALA A 156 4.79 -0.32 -13.63
C ALA A 156 5.54 -1.66 -13.79
N ALA A 157 6.17 -1.91 -14.94
CA ALA A 157 7.00 -3.09 -15.14
C ALA A 157 8.26 -3.10 -14.26
N ALA A 158 8.87 -1.94 -14.03
CA ALA A 158 10.01 -1.81 -13.11
C ALA A 158 9.60 -2.12 -11.67
N ASP A 159 8.44 -1.64 -11.23
CA ASP A 159 7.91 -1.92 -9.89
C ASP A 159 7.58 -3.40 -9.70
N VAL A 160 6.96 -4.05 -10.70
CA VAL A 160 6.74 -5.51 -10.69
C VAL A 160 8.08 -6.27 -10.59
N ALA A 161 9.09 -5.87 -11.34
CA ALA A 161 10.41 -6.50 -11.31
C ALA A 161 11.13 -6.30 -9.96
N MET A 162 10.85 -5.19 -9.27
CA MET A 162 11.41 -4.88 -7.95
C MET A 162 10.71 -5.64 -6.82
N ALA A 163 9.43 -5.99 -6.97
CA ALA A 163 8.61 -6.58 -5.91
C ALA A 163 9.23 -7.77 -5.15
N PRO A 164 9.91 -8.75 -5.80
CA PRO A 164 10.57 -9.86 -5.09
C PRO A 164 11.72 -9.43 -4.17
N THR A 165 12.26 -8.21 -4.36
CA THR A 165 13.35 -7.64 -3.56
C THR A 165 12.85 -6.76 -2.42
N LEU A 166 11.57 -6.39 -2.45
CA LEU A 166 10.90 -5.61 -1.40
C LEU A 166 10.44 -6.57 -0.30
N THR A 167 11.39 -7.17 0.42
CA THR A 167 11.03 -7.94 1.62
C THR A 167 10.78 -6.98 2.78
N GLY A 168 9.62 -7.09 3.42
CA GLY A 168 9.32 -6.47 4.71
C GLY A 168 10.13 -7.08 5.85
#